data_AF-A0A3C1E2I7-F1
#
_entry.id   AF-A0A3C1E2I7-F1
#
_cell.length_a   1.000
_cell.length_b   1.000
_cell.length_c   1.000
_cell.angle_alpha   90.00
_cell.angle_beta   90.00
_cell.angle_gamma   90.00
#
_symmetry.space_group_name_H-M   'P 1'
#
loop_
_entity.id
_entity.type
_entity.pdbx_description
1 polymer ?
#
loop_
_entity_poly.entity_id
_entity_poly.type
_entity_poly.pdbx_seq_one_letter_code
_entity_poly.pdbx_strand_id
1 'polypeptide(L)'
;MAERRAATWPWREPTRLLPLRWGGYGTRYAIAVSLLLAGGLVVQTASVYVGYLLVAGLAAHVAGWLIFPGRGPRRVAIALPSALAVGSLLFGSAGSVLLVLSLVGWLYLRQRPAISYLVAVLPVLSGLVLAQLYPQYGDGMIVVTVSALVIVGSAWLARSIAKSRPISSKT
;
A
#
# COMPACT_ATOMS: atom_id res chain seq x y z
N MET A 1 23.28 32.21 -30.22
CA MET A 1 22.67 30.88 -29.94
C MET A 1 21.91 30.98 -28.64
N ALA A 2 20.57 30.99 -28.68
CA ALA A 2 19.75 31.01 -27.47
C ALA A 2 19.60 29.58 -26.94
N GLU A 3 20.15 29.33 -25.75
CA GLU A 3 20.05 28.07 -25.04
C GLU A 3 18.58 27.85 -24.62
N ARG A 4 17.84 26.99 -25.35
CA ARG A 4 16.51 26.57 -24.93
C ARG A 4 16.64 25.75 -23.66
N ARG A 5 16.44 26.38 -22.50
CA ARG A 5 16.29 25.66 -21.23
C ARG A 5 15.13 24.68 -21.37
N ALA A 6 15.41 23.39 -21.24
CA ALA A 6 14.38 22.36 -21.24
C ALA A 6 13.36 22.68 -20.13
N ALA A 7 12.09 22.78 -20.49
CA ALA A 7 11.02 22.99 -19.52
C ALA A 7 10.97 21.79 -18.57
N THR A 8 11.18 22.03 -17.28
CA THR A 8 11.06 21.01 -16.24
C THR A 8 9.70 21.14 -15.58
N TRP A 9 8.89 20.08 -15.67
CA TRP A 9 7.58 20.04 -15.04
C TRP A 9 7.62 19.21 -13.75
N PRO A 10 6.95 19.65 -12.67
CA PRO A 10 6.85 18.86 -11.46
C PRO A 10 6.10 17.55 -11.74
N TRP A 11 6.58 16.45 -11.15
CA TRP A 11 5.96 15.14 -11.34
C TRP A 11 4.50 15.16 -10.88
N ARG A 12 3.59 14.81 -11.79
CA ARG A 12 2.16 14.66 -11.53
C ARG A 12 1.76 13.21 -11.61
N GLU A 13 1.02 12.75 -10.61
CA GLU A 13 0.60 11.34 -10.54
C GLU A 13 -0.32 10.96 -11.72
N PRO A 14 0.03 9.95 -12.54
CA PRO A 14 -0.73 9.60 -13.73
C PRO A 14 -2.18 9.21 -13.46
N THR A 15 -2.44 8.55 -12.31
CA THR A 15 -3.78 8.09 -11.94
C THR A 15 -4.77 9.23 -11.64
N ARG A 16 -4.27 10.44 -11.34
CA ARG A 16 -5.12 11.63 -11.16
C ARG A 16 -5.74 12.14 -12.45
N LEU A 17 -5.18 11.75 -13.60
CA LEU A 17 -5.64 12.16 -14.92
C LEU A 17 -6.63 11.15 -15.54
N LEU A 18 -6.91 10.04 -14.84
CA LEU A 18 -7.82 9.02 -15.36
C LEU A 18 -9.25 9.55 -15.36
N PRO A 19 -10.00 9.42 -16.48
CA PRO A 19 -11.43 9.70 -16.49
C PRO A 19 -12.12 8.63 -15.65
N LEU A 20 -12.62 9.02 -14.48
CA LEU A 20 -13.32 8.13 -13.57
C LEU A 20 -14.80 8.08 -13.97
N ARG A 21 -15.36 6.87 -14.14
CA ARG A 21 -16.78 6.67 -14.48
C ARG A 21 -17.74 7.15 -13.38
N TRP A 22 -17.27 7.16 -12.13
CA TRP A 22 -18.05 7.59 -10.96
C TRP A 22 -17.13 8.09 -9.86
N GLY A 23 -17.61 9.11 -9.13
CA GLY A 23 -16.95 9.72 -7.98
C GLY A 23 -15.70 10.52 -8.34
N GLY A 24 -15.31 11.42 -7.43
CA GLY A 24 -14.05 12.14 -7.51
C GLY A 24 -12.86 11.27 -7.11
N TYR A 25 -11.66 11.62 -7.60
CA TYR A 25 -10.41 10.94 -7.21
C TYR A 25 -10.21 10.96 -5.68
N GLY A 26 -10.44 12.12 -5.04
CA GLY A 26 -10.26 12.29 -3.60
C GLY A 26 -11.18 11.40 -2.77
N THR A 27 -12.47 11.38 -3.08
CA THR A 27 -13.47 10.56 -2.37
C THR A 27 -13.17 9.08 -2.50
N ARG A 28 -12.89 8.60 -3.73
CA ARG A 28 -12.54 7.19 -3.94
C ARG A 28 -11.26 6.79 -3.22
N TYR A 29 -10.26 7.67 -3.22
CA TYR A 29 -9.02 7.43 -2.52
C TYR A 29 -9.26 7.33 -1.01
N ALA A 30 -10.02 8.26 -0.43
CA ALA A 30 -10.35 8.23 0.99
C ALA A 30 -11.11 6.94 1.37
N ILE A 31 -12.18 6.61 0.65
CA ILE A 31 -12.96 5.37 0.88
C ILE A 31 -12.08 4.14 0.76
N ALA A 32 -11.25 4.07 -0.28
CA ALA A 32 -10.38 2.92 -0.50
C ALA A 32 -9.36 2.76 0.65
N VAL A 33 -8.72 3.85 1.08
CA VAL A 33 -7.78 3.81 2.22
C VAL A 33 -8.47 3.42 3.50
N SER A 34 -9.64 4.00 3.80
CA SER A 34 -10.42 3.66 4.98
C SER A 34 -10.78 2.17 4.99
N LEU A 35 -11.23 1.62 3.86
CA LEU A 35 -11.56 0.19 3.74
C LEU A 35 -10.33 -0.71 3.88
N LEU A 36 -9.19 -0.33 3.29
CA LEU A 36 -7.95 -1.10 3.42
C LEU A 36 -7.49 -1.19 4.88
N LEU A 37 -7.50 -0.05 5.58
CA LEU A 37 -7.08 0.04 6.98
C LEU A 37 -8.08 -0.63 7.91
N ALA A 38 -9.37 -0.27 7.81
CA ALA A 38 -10.42 -0.85 8.65
C ALA A 38 -10.54 -2.36 8.42
N GLY A 39 -10.51 -2.81 7.17
CA GLY A 39 -10.52 -4.23 6.82
C GLY A 39 -9.33 -4.96 7.42
N GLY A 40 -8.13 -4.37 7.34
CA GLY A 40 -6.93 -4.95 7.96
C GLY A 40 -7.00 -5.04 9.47
N LEU A 41 -7.52 -4.01 10.15
CA LEU A 41 -7.73 -4.01 11.59
C LEU A 41 -8.78 -5.07 12.01
N VAL A 42 -9.89 -5.16 11.29
CA VAL A 42 -10.93 -6.18 11.55
C VAL A 42 -10.36 -7.59 11.40
N VAL A 43 -9.49 -7.84 10.40
CA VAL A 43 -8.77 -9.13 10.28
C VAL A 43 -7.99 -9.44 11.56
N GLN A 44 -7.29 -8.47 12.16
CA GLN A 44 -6.50 -8.69 13.38
C GLN A 44 -7.36 -8.95 14.63
N THR A 45 -8.64 -8.59 14.60
CA THR A 45 -9.58 -8.91 15.70
C THR A 45 -10.23 -10.28 15.56
N ALA A 46 -10.00 -10.97 14.44
CA ALA A 46 -10.61 -12.27 14.20
C ALA A 46 -9.97 -13.36 15.09
N SER A 47 -10.80 -14.32 15.48
CA SER A 47 -10.37 -15.51 16.21
C SER A 47 -11.18 -16.73 15.74
N VAL A 48 -10.84 -17.91 16.26
CA VAL A 48 -11.55 -19.16 15.95
C VAL A 48 -13.05 -19.05 16.28
N TYR A 49 -13.42 -18.24 17.27
CA TYR A 49 -14.81 -18.05 17.70
C TYR A 49 -15.59 -17.05 16.84
N VAL A 50 -14.90 -16.14 16.14
CA VAL A 50 -15.52 -15.05 15.37
C VAL A 50 -14.96 -14.99 13.94
N GLY A 51 -14.91 -16.15 13.27
CA GLY A 51 -14.38 -16.27 11.91
C GLY A 51 -15.09 -15.40 10.86
N TYR A 52 -16.34 -14.98 11.10
CA TYR A 52 -17.04 -14.04 10.23
C TYR A 52 -16.34 -12.66 10.16
N LEU A 53 -15.61 -12.26 11.20
CA LEU A 53 -14.80 -11.03 11.17
C LEU A 53 -13.63 -11.14 10.20
N LEU A 54 -13.00 -12.33 10.10
CA LEU A 54 -11.94 -12.55 9.11
C LEU A 54 -12.46 -12.35 7.69
N VAL A 55 -13.60 -12.95 7.37
CA VAL A 55 -14.24 -12.83 6.06
C VAL A 55 -14.64 -11.38 5.78
N ALA A 56 -15.28 -10.71 6.75
CA ALA A 56 -15.69 -9.32 6.62
C ALA A 56 -14.48 -8.37 6.43
N GLY A 57 -13.42 -8.57 7.20
CA GLY A 57 -12.20 -7.78 7.13
C GLY A 57 -11.46 -7.94 5.81
N LEU A 58 -11.29 -9.19 5.34
CA LEU A 58 -10.69 -9.47 4.04
C LEU A 58 -11.55 -8.92 2.89
N ALA A 59 -12.88 -9.08 2.96
CA ALA A 59 -13.79 -8.53 1.96
C ALA A 59 -13.71 -7.00 1.89
N ALA A 60 -13.69 -6.32 3.05
CA ALA A 60 -13.49 -4.87 3.12
C ALA A 60 -12.12 -4.46 2.53
N HIS A 61 -11.06 -5.20 2.85
CA HIS A 61 -9.72 -4.93 2.32
C HIS A 61 -9.68 -5.09 0.78
N VAL A 62 -10.27 -6.16 0.24
CA VAL A 62 -10.41 -6.38 -1.22
C VAL A 62 -11.25 -5.27 -1.86
N ALA A 63 -12.39 -4.90 -1.26
CA ALA A 63 -13.24 -3.82 -1.75
C ALA A 63 -12.48 -2.49 -1.81
N GLY A 64 -11.62 -2.21 -0.83
CA GLY A 64 -10.72 -1.06 -0.83
C GLY A 64 -9.85 -1.00 -2.09
N TRP A 65 -9.19 -2.11 -2.46
CA TRP A 65 -8.40 -2.19 -3.70
C TRP A 65 -9.23 -1.98 -4.97
N LEU A 66 -10.44 -2.55 -5.02
CA LEU A 66 -11.33 -2.41 -6.18
C LEU A 66 -11.86 -0.99 -6.36
N ILE A 67 -12.11 -0.28 -5.25
CA ILE A 67 -12.57 1.12 -5.26
C ILE A 67 -11.42 2.08 -5.60
N PHE A 68 -10.18 1.72 -5.25
CA PHE A 68 -9.00 2.55 -5.42
C PHE A 68 -8.87 3.16 -6.84
N PRO A 69 -8.54 4.46 -6.98
CA PRO A 69 -8.43 5.10 -8.29
C PRO A 69 -7.21 4.59 -9.06
N GLY A 70 -7.43 3.74 -10.07
CA GLY A 70 -6.38 3.17 -10.93
C GLY A 70 -6.94 2.45 -12.16
N ARG A 71 -6.10 1.80 -12.97
CA ARG A 71 -6.59 0.96 -14.09
C ARG A 71 -7.19 -0.35 -13.56
N GLY A 72 -8.38 -0.73 -14.05
CA GLY A 72 -9.15 -1.90 -13.60
C GLY A 72 -8.34 -3.20 -13.38
N PRO A 73 -7.60 -3.72 -14.37
CA PRO A 73 -6.88 -5.00 -14.22
C PRO A 73 -5.80 -4.95 -13.13
N ARG A 74 -5.18 -3.78 -12.92
CA ARG A 74 -4.15 -3.61 -11.88
C ARG A 74 -4.73 -3.69 -10.47
N ARG A 75 -5.97 -3.23 -10.28
CA ARG A 75 -6.66 -3.30 -8.99
C ARG A 75 -6.89 -4.75 -8.58
N VAL A 76 -7.41 -5.54 -9.51
CA VAL A 76 -7.72 -6.97 -9.29
C VAL A 76 -6.44 -7.76 -9.03
N ALA A 77 -5.38 -7.51 -9.81
CA ALA A 77 -4.10 -8.21 -9.68
C ALA A 77 -3.45 -8.02 -8.29
N ILE A 78 -3.69 -6.90 -7.61
CA ILE A 78 -3.10 -6.60 -6.30
C ILE A 78 -4.02 -7.01 -5.14
N ALA A 79 -5.34 -6.98 -5.35
CA ALA A 79 -6.31 -7.16 -4.28
C ALA A 79 -6.09 -8.47 -3.51
N LEU A 80 -5.92 -9.59 -4.22
CA LEU A 80 -5.74 -10.89 -3.59
C LEU A 80 -4.36 -11.02 -2.89
N PRO A 81 -3.21 -10.73 -3.54
CA PRO A 81 -1.91 -10.74 -2.85
C PRO A 81 -1.87 -9.87 -1.59
N SER A 82 -2.47 -8.68 -1.64
CA SER A 82 -2.52 -7.79 -0.47
C SER A 82 -3.43 -8.32 0.63
N ALA A 83 -4.58 -8.91 0.29
CA ALA A 83 -5.46 -9.52 1.28
C ALA A 83 -4.78 -10.69 1.99
N LEU A 84 -4.06 -11.54 1.24
CA LEU A 84 -3.26 -12.63 1.81
C LEU A 84 -2.12 -12.10 2.70
N ALA A 85 -1.44 -11.03 2.29
CA ALA A 85 -0.40 -10.39 3.09
C ALA A 85 -0.91 -9.80 4.42
N VAL A 86 -2.14 -9.28 4.44
CA VAL A 86 -2.77 -8.82 5.67
C VAL A 86 -3.23 -9.99 6.54
N GLY A 87 -3.79 -11.02 5.92
CA GLY A 87 -4.17 -12.26 6.60
C GLY A 87 -2.98 -12.99 7.22
N SER A 88 -1.79 -12.91 6.62
CA SER A 88 -0.61 -13.62 7.13
C SER A 88 -0.13 -13.11 8.49
N LEU A 89 -0.50 -11.90 8.90
CA LEU A 89 -0.23 -11.40 10.24
C LEU A 89 -0.88 -12.26 11.34
N LEU A 90 -1.94 -13.01 11.01
CA LEU A 90 -2.56 -13.97 11.92
C LEU A 90 -1.65 -15.17 12.23
N PHE A 91 -0.63 -15.43 11.41
CA PHE A 91 0.37 -16.47 11.68
C PHE A 91 1.56 -15.95 12.51
N GLY A 92 1.47 -14.72 13.02
CA GLY A 92 2.50 -14.08 13.84
C GLY A 92 3.39 -13.10 13.07
N SER A 93 4.46 -12.67 13.72
CA SER A 93 5.36 -11.60 13.25
C SER A 93 6.07 -11.91 11.94
N ALA A 94 6.38 -13.17 11.64
CA ALA A 94 6.96 -13.58 10.37
C ALA A 94 6.08 -13.19 9.16
N GLY A 95 4.76 -13.17 9.34
CA GLY A 95 3.81 -12.76 8.30
C GLY A 95 3.91 -11.27 7.93
N SER A 96 4.50 -10.43 8.78
CA SER A 96 4.63 -8.99 8.52
C SER A 96 5.52 -8.66 7.32
N VAL A 97 6.47 -9.52 6.98
CA VAL A 97 7.32 -9.38 5.78
C VAL A 97 6.47 -9.29 4.51
N LEU A 98 5.35 -10.02 4.46
CA LEU A 98 4.48 -10.05 3.28
C LEU A 98 3.72 -8.74 3.05
N LEU A 99 3.64 -7.84 4.04
CA LEU A 99 3.05 -6.50 3.86
C LEU A 99 3.79 -5.65 2.82
N VAL A 100 5.02 -6.03 2.45
CA VAL A 100 5.70 -5.48 1.28
C VAL A 100 4.84 -5.59 0.02
N LEU A 101 4.04 -6.64 -0.13
CA LEU A 101 3.14 -6.82 -1.27
C LEU A 101 2.06 -5.73 -1.33
N SER A 102 1.50 -5.36 -0.18
CA SER A 102 0.53 -4.27 -0.07
C SER A 102 1.16 -2.93 -0.47
N LEU A 103 2.38 -2.66 -0.01
CA LEU A 103 3.11 -1.43 -0.37
C LEU A 103 3.51 -1.40 -1.85
N VAL A 104 4.09 -2.48 -2.37
CA VAL A 104 4.49 -2.60 -3.77
C VAL A 104 3.27 -2.48 -4.67
N GLY A 105 2.17 -3.15 -4.32
CA GLY A 105 0.90 -3.02 -5.02
C GLY A 105 0.38 -1.58 -5.02
N TRP A 106 0.47 -0.89 -3.89
CA TRP A 106 0.12 0.52 -3.78
C TRP A 106 0.96 1.41 -4.73
N LEU A 107 2.27 1.19 -4.80
CA LEU A 107 3.17 1.92 -5.70
C LEU A 107 2.88 1.60 -7.18
N TYR A 108 2.62 0.33 -7.49
CA TYR A 108 2.31 -0.14 -8.84
C TYR A 108 1.00 0.42 -9.36
N LEU A 109 -0.04 0.41 -8.52
CA LEU A 109 -1.36 0.93 -8.89
C LEU A 109 -1.29 2.43 -9.17
N ARG A 110 -0.48 3.15 -8.40
CA ARG A 110 -0.24 4.60 -8.52
C ARG A 110 0.81 4.98 -9.57
N GLN A 111 1.40 4.00 -10.26
CA GLN A 111 2.41 4.22 -11.31
C GLN A 111 3.58 5.10 -10.83
N ARG A 112 4.07 4.80 -9.63
CA ARG A 112 5.23 5.51 -9.07
C ARG A 112 6.50 5.22 -9.88
N PRO A 113 7.46 6.17 -9.95
CA PRO A 113 8.71 5.93 -10.66
C PRO A 113 9.47 4.75 -10.04
N ALA A 114 10.24 4.02 -10.86
CA ALA A 114 10.90 2.77 -10.46
C ALA A 114 11.79 2.94 -9.21
N ILE A 115 12.45 4.09 -9.05
CA ILE A 115 13.27 4.36 -7.87
C ILE A 115 12.48 4.39 -6.55
N SER A 116 11.19 4.75 -6.58
CA SER A 116 10.34 4.73 -5.38
C SER A 116 10.14 3.32 -4.83
N TYR A 117 10.43 2.26 -5.59
CA TYR A 117 10.33 0.89 -5.10
C TYR A 117 11.46 0.50 -4.14
N LEU A 118 12.55 1.28 -4.07
CA LEU A 118 13.61 1.06 -3.09
C LEU A 118 13.10 1.14 -1.65
N VAL A 119 12.02 1.90 -1.39
CA VAL A 119 11.43 1.98 -0.05
C VAL A 119 10.78 0.67 0.39
N ALA A 120 10.55 -0.28 -0.52
CA ALA A 120 10.02 -1.61 -0.19
C ALA A 120 11.01 -2.44 0.66
N VAL A 121 12.28 -2.06 0.70
CA VAL A 121 13.27 -2.66 1.61
C VAL A 121 12.91 -2.43 3.07
N LEU A 122 12.28 -1.29 3.40
CA LEU A 122 11.94 -0.93 4.78
C LEU A 122 10.96 -1.92 5.45
N PRO A 123 9.78 -2.26 4.88
CA PRO A 123 8.90 -3.25 5.47
C PRO A 123 9.50 -4.66 5.48
N VAL A 124 10.36 -5.01 4.51
CA VAL A 124 11.05 -6.31 4.52
C VAL A 124 12.00 -6.39 5.72
N LEU A 125 12.90 -5.41 5.88
CA LEU A 125 13.83 -5.38 7.01
C LEU A 125 13.09 -5.31 8.35
N SER A 126 12.07 -4.45 8.45
CA SER A 126 11.26 -4.36 9.66
C SER A 126 10.58 -5.69 9.97
N GLY A 127 10.02 -6.38 8.98
CA GLY A 127 9.35 -7.67 9.21
C GLY A 127 10.31 -8.75 9.66
N LEU A 128 11.53 -8.80 9.10
CA LEU A 128 12.58 -9.71 9.54
C LEU A 128 13.02 -9.43 11.00
N VAL A 129 13.18 -8.16 11.36
CA VAL A 129 13.50 -7.75 12.74
C VAL A 129 12.36 -8.13 13.70
N LEU A 130 11.12 -7.84 13.34
CA LEU A 130 9.95 -8.22 14.15
C LEU A 130 9.83 -9.73 14.31
N ALA A 131 10.13 -10.51 13.27
CA ALA A 131 10.13 -11.97 13.33
C ALA A 131 11.13 -12.53 14.36
N GLN A 132 12.26 -11.85 14.57
CA GLN A 132 13.28 -12.25 15.55
C GLN A 132 12.95 -11.76 16.96
N LEU A 133 12.46 -10.53 17.10
CA LEU A 133 12.17 -9.93 18.41
C LEU A 133 10.87 -10.43 19.05
N TYR A 134 9.86 -10.70 18.22
CA TYR A 134 8.52 -11.07 18.65
C TYR A 134 8.06 -12.38 18.00
N PRO A 135 8.75 -13.52 18.23
CA PRO A 135 8.40 -14.79 17.59
C PRO A 135 7.08 -15.38 18.11
N GLN A 136 6.60 -14.90 19.26
CA GLN A 136 5.39 -15.38 19.91
C GLN A 136 4.15 -14.59 19.47
N TYR A 137 3.00 -15.25 19.46
CA TYR A 137 1.73 -14.67 19.01
C TYR A 137 1.21 -13.54 19.91
N GLY A 138 1.62 -13.50 21.20
CA GLY A 138 1.12 -12.55 22.19
C GLY A 138 1.37 -11.06 21.86
N ASP A 139 2.36 -10.77 21.04
CA ASP A 139 2.79 -9.40 20.72
C ASP A 139 2.13 -8.83 19.45
N GLY A 140 1.02 -9.44 18.99
CA GLY A 140 0.35 -9.09 17.73
C GLY A 140 0.06 -7.59 17.59
N MET A 141 -0.40 -6.91 18.64
CA MET A 141 -0.68 -5.47 18.61
C MET A 141 0.58 -4.62 18.36
N ILE A 142 1.72 -5.01 18.94
CA ILE A 142 2.99 -4.32 18.73
C ILE A 142 3.44 -4.51 17.27
N VAL A 143 3.44 -5.76 16.79
CA VAL A 143 3.81 -6.11 15.42
C VAL A 143 2.96 -5.37 14.40
N VAL A 144 1.63 -5.36 14.58
CA VAL A 144 0.68 -4.67 13.69
C VAL A 144 0.93 -3.16 13.68
N THR A 145 1.12 -2.56 14.87
CA THR A 145 1.33 -1.11 14.99
C THR A 145 2.64 -0.68 14.33
N VAL A 146 3.75 -1.36 14.65
CA VAL A 146 5.06 -1.08 14.05
C VAL A 146 5.00 -1.28 12.53
N SER A 147 4.41 -2.39 12.07
CA SER A 147 4.27 -2.66 10.64
C SER A 147 3.45 -1.59 9.92
N ALA A 148 2.34 -1.14 10.52
CA ALA A 148 1.52 -0.07 9.96
C ALA A 148 2.30 1.25 9.85
N LEU A 149 3.05 1.62 10.90
CA LEU A 149 3.90 2.82 10.89
C LEU A 149 4.97 2.74 9.81
N VAL A 150 5.65 1.60 9.66
CA VAL A 150 6.68 1.38 8.64
C VAL A 150 6.08 1.46 7.23
N ILE A 151 4.93 0.86 6.99
CA ILE A 151 4.25 0.91 5.67
C ILE A 151 3.83 2.34 5.34
N VAL A 152 3.21 3.06 6.28
CA VAL A 152 2.79 4.46 6.10
C VAL A 152 4.00 5.37 5.86
N GLY A 153 5.05 5.23 6.67
CA GLY A 153 6.30 5.97 6.53
C GLY A 153 6.97 5.71 5.19
N SER A 154 7.04 4.45 4.76
CA SER A 154 7.59 4.06 3.45
C SER A 154 6.78 4.65 2.30
N ALA A 155 5.45 4.64 2.40
CA ALA A 155 4.57 5.24 1.39
C ALA A 155 4.76 6.76 1.30
N TRP A 156 4.97 7.43 2.45
CA TRP A 156 5.31 8.84 2.50
C TRP A 156 6.67 9.13 1.88
N LEU A 157 7.68 8.33 2.19
CA LEU A 157 9.03 8.45 1.62
C LEU A 157 9.01 8.25 0.09
N ALA A 158 8.31 7.22 -0.40
CA ALA A 158 8.11 7.00 -1.84
C ALA A 158 7.45 8.21 -2.51
N ARG A 159 6.47 8.84 -1.85
CA ARG A 159 5.82 10.05 -2.35
C ARG A 159 6.79 11.23 -2.42
N SER A 160 7.63 11.42 -1.41
CA SER A 160 8.66 12.47 -1.39
C SER A 160 9.67 12.26 -2.52
N ILE A 161 10.19 11.04 -2.68
CA ILE A 161 11.10 10.68 -3.79
C ILE A 161 10.47 10.98 -5.15
N ALA A 162 9.20 10.61 -5.34
CA ALA A 162 8.51 10.85 -6.60
C ALA A 162 8.32 12.34 -6.91
N LYS A 163 8.07 13.18 -5.90
CA LYS A 163 7.90 14.63 -6.07
C LYS A 163 9.21 15.35 -6.39
N SER A 164 10.34 14.88 -5.85
CA SER A 164 11.64 15.53 -6.02
C SER A 164 12.25 15.36 -7.43
N ARG A 165 11.61 14.61 -8.34
CA ARG A 165 12.12 14.36 -9.68
C ARG A 165 11.30 15.11 -10.75
N PRO A 166 11.82 16.21 -11.33
CA PRO A 166 11.21 16.80 -12.51
C PRO A 166 11.33 15.85 -13.71
N ILE A 167 10.30 15.84 -14.57
CA ILE A 167 10.35 15.12 -15.84
C ILE A 167 10.99 16.06 -16.87
N SER A 168 12.12 15.63 -17.45
CA SER A 168 12.75 16.33 -18.58
C SER A 168 12.11 15.85 -19.87
N SER A 169 11.46 16.73 -20.64
CA SER A 169 11.03 16.39 -21.99
C SER A 169 12.21 16.52 -22.94
N LYS A 170 12.83 15.39 -23.30
CA LYS A 170 13.62 15.33 -24.53
C LYS A 170 12.62 15.16 -25.68
N THR A 171 12.24 16.27 -26.31
CA THR A 171 11.65 16.29 -27.66
C THR A 171 12.76 16.17 -28.69
#